data_AF-A0AAU4ZJF0-F1
#
_entry.id   AF-A0AAU4ZJF0-F1
#
_cell.length_a   1.000
_cell.length_b   1.000
_cell.length_c   1.000
_cell.angle_alpha   90.00
_cell.angle_beta   90.00
_cell.angle_gamma   90.00
#
_symmetry.space_group_name_H-M   'P 1'
#
loop_
_entity.id
_entity.type
_entity.pdbx_description
1 polymer ?
#
loop_
_entity_poly.entity_id
_entity_poly.type
_entity_poly.pdbx_seq_one_letter_code
_entity_poly.pdbx_strand_id
1 'polypeptide(L)'
;MHLDHTQHGPAAASADSARPDGTRRALRIGLGGPVGSGKTATVAALCRTLRDELSIAVVTNDIYTREDAAFLLREAVLPPERIQAVETGACPHTAIRDDISANLEAVEDLEDSIAPLDLILVESGGDNLTATFSKGLVDAQIFVIDVAGGDDIPRKGGPGVTTSDLLVVNKTDLAPHVGSDLEGMARDAGAQRGELPVAFTSLKSEDGVKPVADWVRGQLAAWTA
;
A
#
# COMPACT_ATOMS: atom_id res chain seq x y z
N MET A 1 -29.14 25.94 -16.93
CA MET A 1 -28.17 25.45 -17.93
C MET A 1 -26.94 25.00 -17.17
N HIS A 2 -26.92 23.74 -16.74
CA HIS A 2 -25.69 23.13 -16.23
C HIS A 2 -24.91 22.65 -17.44
N LEU A 3 -23.72 23.20 -17.65
CA LEU A 3 -22.80 22.71 -18.67
C LEU A 3 -22.20 21.39 -18.17
N ASP A 4 -22.40 20.34 -18.96
CA ASP A 4 -21.69 19.07 -18.81
C ASP A 4 -20.21 19.33 -19.05
N HIS A 5 -19.42 19.38 -17.98
CA HIS A 5 -17.98 19.29 -18.09
C HIS A 5 -17.60 17.81 -18.18
N THR A 6 -17.42 17.33 -19.41
CA THR A 6 -16.65 16.11 -19.66
C THR A 6 -15.22 16.34 -19.20
N GLN A 7 -14.88 15.88 -17.98
CA GLN A 7 -13.50 15.82 -17.54
C GLN A 7 -12.77 14.71 -18.30
N HIS A 8 -12.20 15.03 -19.45
CA HIS A 8 -11.00 14.33 -19.94
C HIS A 8 -9.79 15.01 -19.31
N GLY A 9 -9.55 14.73 -18.02
CA GLY A 9 -8.22 14.94 -17.45
C GLY A 9 -7.22 14.00 -18.14
N PRO A 10 -5.94 14.37 -18.28
CA PRO A 10 -4.93 13.43 -18.73
C PRO A 10 -5.00 12.20 -17.82
N ALA A 11 -5.10 11.00 -18.41
CA ALA A 11 -4.91 9.77 -17.65
C ALA A 11 -3.56 9.94 -16.93
N ALA A 12 -3.58 9.94 -15.59
CA ALA A 12 -2.36 10.07 -14.81
C ALA A 12 -1.47 8.87 -15.14
N ALA A 13 -0.55 9.06 -16.07
CA ALA A 13 0.42 8.03 -16.43
C ALA A 13 1.32 7.80 -15.22
N SER A 14 1.58 6.54 -14.91
CA SER A 14 2.59 6.17 -13.93
C SER A 14 3.95 6.73 -14.35
N ALA A 15 4.88 6.87 -13.40
CA ALA A 15 6.28 7.16 -13.71
C ALA A 15 6.82 6.13 -14.72
N ASP A 16 7.75 6.55 -15.59
CA ASP A 16 8.30 5.70 -16.64
C ASP A 16 8.77 4.36 -16.05
N SER A 17 8.41 3.27 -16.74
CA SER A 17 8.81 1.91 -16.35
C SER A 17 10.28 1.64 -16.68
N ALA A 18 10.90 2.45 -17.55
CA ALA A 18 12.29 2.33 -17.93
C ALA A 18 13.18 3.27 -17.10
N ARG A 19 14.37 2.78 -16.76
CA ARG A 19 15.46 3.54 -16.16
C ARG A 19 16.34 4.17 -17.23
N PRO A 20 17.19 5.18 -16.90
CA PRO A 20 18.08 5.83 -17.86
C PRO A 20 19.05 4.87 -18.58
N ASP A 21 19.39 3.74 -17.95
CA ASP A 21 20.24 2.69 -18.52
C ASP A 21 19.48 1.70 -19.44
N GLY A 22 18.17 1.90 -19.62
CA GLY A 22 17.30 1.06 -20.44
C GLY A 22 16.77 -0.19 -19.75
N THR A 23 17.12 -0.44 -18.48
CA THR A 23 16.54 -1.52 -17.68
C THR A 23 15.18 -1.13 -17.12
N ARG A 24 14.34 -2.11 -16.76
CA ARG A 24 13.03 -1.85 -16.13
C ARG A 24 13.24 -1.53 -14.65
N ARG A 25 12.57 -0.50 -14.13
CA ARG A 25 12.54 -0.23 -12.69
C ARG A 25 11.68 -1.24 -11.94
N ALA A 26 11.82 -1.27 -10.62
CA ALA A 26 10.99 -2.11 -9.76
C ALA A 26 9.51 -1.73 -9.88
N LEU A 27 8.61 -2.71 -9.69
CA LEU A 27 7.20 -2.42 -9.45
C LEU A 27 7.08 -1.69 -8.10
N ARG A 28 6.39 -0.55 -8.06
CA ARG A 28 6.21 0.24 -6.83
C ARG A 28 4.76 0.08 -6.35
N ILE A 29 4.58 -0.46 -5.14
CA ILE A 29 3.25 -0.66 -4.53
C ILE A 29 3.14 0.16 -3.26
N GLY A 30 2.16 1.07 -3.23
CA GLY A 30 1.84 1.88 -2.06
C GLY A 30 0.94 1.14 -1.06
N LEU A 31 1.23 1.24 0.24
CA LEU A 31 0.35 0.76 1.31
C LEU A 31 -0.14 1.95 2.13
N GLY A 32 -1.42 2.27 1.98
CA GLY A 32 -2.11 3.35 2.68
C GLY A 32 -3.17 2.86 3.65
N GLY A 33 -3.64 3.73 4.54
CA GLY A 33 -4.73 3.43 5.47
C GLY A 33 -4.59 4.01 6.88
N PRO A 34 -5.63 3.86 7.72
CA PRO A 34 -5.69 4.39 9.08
C PRO A 34 -4.50 4.03 9.96
N VAL A 35 -4.25 4.90 10.94
CA VAL A 35 -3.32 4.60 12.04
C VAL A 35 -3.78 3.31 12.72
N GLY A 36 -2.85 2.38 12.89
CA GLY A 36 -3.13 1.10 13.57
C GLY A 36 -3.85 0.04 12.74
N SER A 37 -4.18 0.27 11.45
CA SER A 37 -4.86 -0.75 10.62
C SER A 37 -4.01 -1.98 10.28
N GLY A 38 -2.70 -1.88 10.52
CA GLY A 38 -1.72 -2.97 10.34
C GLY A 38 -0.93 -2.90 9.05
N LYS A 39 -0.73 -1.70 8.48
CA LYS A 39 0.11 -1.48 7.28
C LYS A 39 1.52 -2.05 7.44
N THR A 40 2.29 -1.60 8.43
CA THR A 40 3.64 -2.11 8.76
C THR A 40 3.67 -3.62 8.95
N ALA A 41 2.65 -4.18 9.61
CA ALA A 41 2.54 -5.63 9.81
C ALA A 41 2.29 -6.38 8.49
N THR A 42 1.48 -5.82 7.60
CA THR A 42 1.27 -6.35 6.24
C THR A 42 2.55 -6.27 5.42
N VAL A 43 3.29 -5.15 5.46
CA VAL A 43 4.61 -5.01 4.82
C VAL A 43 5.57 -6.08 5.32
N ALA A 44 5.69 -6.25 6.64
CA ALA A 44 6.54 -7.27 7.25
C ALA A 44 6.18 -8.69 6.80
N ALA A 45 4.88 -9.01 6.76
CA ALA A 45 4.39 -10.31 6.33
C ALA A 45 4.63 -10.57 4.84
N LEU A 46 4.43 -9.55 3.97
CA LEU A 46 4.75 -9.63 2.55
C LEU A 46 6.25 -9.87 2.33
N CYS A 47 7.11 -9.11 3.02
CA CYS A 47 8.56 -9.28 2.93
C CYS A 47 8.97 -10.71 3.31
N ARG A 48 8.49 -11.23 4.44
CA ARG A 48 8.78 -12.62 4.87
C ARG A 48 8.32 -13.67 3.85
N THR A 49 7.17 -13.44 3.24
CA THR A 49 6.56 -14.40 2.30
C THR A 49 7.25 -14.40 0.94
N LEU A 50 7.74 -13.23 0.50
CA LEU A 50 8.18 -13.03 -0.89
C LEU A 50 9.70 -12.87 -1.04
N ARG A 51 10.46 -12.59 0.03
CA ARG A 51 11.91 -12.29 -0.06
C ARG A 51 12.79 -13.42 -0.61
N ASP A 52 12.33 -14.66 -0.53
CA ASP A 52 13.06 -15.81 -1.08
C ASP A 52 12.78 -15.98 -2.60
N GLU A 53 11.75 -15.30 -3.11
CA GLU A 53 11.33 -15.32 -4.52
C GLU A 53 11.71 -14.03 -5.25
N LEU A 54 11.73 -12.88 -4.56
CA LEU A 54 11.84 -11.54 -5.13
C LEU A 54 12.93 -10.71 -4.43
N SER A 55 13.62 -9.87 -5.20
CA SER A 55 14.47 -8.80 -4.68
C SER A 55 13.59 -7.61 -4.25
N ILE A 56 13.38 -7.46 -2.94
CA ILE A 56 12.44 -6.48 -2.35
C ILE A 56 13.21 -5.37 -1.63
N ALA A 57 12.70 -4.14 -1.70
CA ALA A 57 13.03 -3.06 -0.78
C ALA A 57 11.77 -2.36 -0.23
N VAL A 58 11.92 -1.60 0.85
CA VAL A 58 10.83 -0.92 1.53
C VAL A 58 11.21 0.53 1.80
N VAL A 59 10.30 1.44 1.48
CA VAL A 59 10.32 2.83 1.95
C VAL A 59 9.18 3.00 2.94
N THR A 60 9.48 3.34 4.19
CA THR A 60 8.46 3.71 5.18
C THR A 60 8.44 5.22 5.34
N ASN A 61 7.26 5.80 5.32
CA ASN A 61 7.04 7.22 5.54
C ASN A 61 6.23 7.44 6.81
N ASP A 62 6.71 8.32 7.68
CA ASP A 62 5.94 8.84 8.80
C ASP A 62 6.22 10.35 9.00
N ILE A 63 5.36 11.03 9.76
CA ILE A 63 5.44 12.47 9.94
C ILE A 63 6.66 12.83 10.80
N TYR A 64 6.88 12.11 11.90
CA TYR A 64 7.83 12.51 12.95
C TYR A 64 8.73 11.38 13.46
N THR A 65 8.53 10.15 13.00
CA THR A 65 9.21 8.99 13.59
C THR A 65 9.80 8.08 12.53
N ARG A 66 10.70 7.19 12.97
CA ARG A 66 11.20 6.06 12.17
C ARG A 66 10.73 4.74 12.74
N GLU A 67 9.64 4.75 13.51
CA GLU A 67 9.19 3.56 14.25
C GLU A 67 8.81 2.41 13.32
N ASP A 68 8.23 2.70 12.16
CA ASP A 68 7.87 1.70 11.17
C ASP A 68 9.12 1.02 10.57
N ALA A 69 10.12 1.78 10.13
CA ALA A 69 11.41 1.22 9.70
C ALA A 69 12.10 0.44 10.82
N ALA A 70 12.12 0.99 12.04
CA ALA A 70 12.71 0.32 13.20
C ALA A 70 11.98 -0.99 13.53
N PHE A 71 10.66 -1.04 13.37
CA PHE A 71 9.87 -2.26 13.50
C PHE A 71 10.30 -3.30 12.46
N LEU A 72 10.38 -2.93 11.18
CA LEU A 72 10.79 -3.87 10.12
C LEU A 72 12.22 -4.42 10.34
N LEU A 73 13.14 -3.56 10.79
CA LEU A 73 14.52 -3.94 11.14
C LEU A 73 14.56 -4.92 12.31
N ARG A 74 13.80 -4.67 13.39
CA ARG A 74 13.70 -5.57 14.55
C ARG A 74 13.11 -6.93 14.18
N GLU A 75 12.14 -6.93 13.28
CA GLU A 75 11.50 -8.14 12.75
C GLU A 75 12.39 -8.91 11.77
N ALA A 76 13.56 -8.37 11.42
CA ALA A 76 14.54 -8.97 10.50
C ALA A 76 13.91 -9.48 9.21
N VAL A 77 12.96 -8.71 8.66
CA VAL A 77 12.22 -9.14 7.46
C VAL A 77 13.06 -9.04 6.20
N LEU A 78 13.97 -8.05 6.15
CA LEU A 78 14.94 -7.82 5.08
C LEU A 78 16.28 -7.33 5.68
N PRO A 79 17.39 -7.42 4.93
CA PRO A 79 18.64 -6.73 5.25
C PRO A 79 18.43 -5.22 5.47
N PRO A 80 19.15 -4.57 6.40
CA PRO A 80 18.94 -3.16 6.73
C PRO A 80 19.07 -2.19 5.56
N GLU A 81 19.99 -2.46 4.63
CA GLU A 81 20.22 -1.66 3.43
C GLU A 81 19.01 -1.59 2.49
N ARG A 82 18.03 -2.49 2.64
CA ARG A 82 16.79 -2.54 1.84
C ARG A 82 15.62 -1.79 2.48
N ILE A 83 15.81 -1.16 3.64
CA ILE A 83 14.75 -0.46 4.36
C ILE A 83 15.17 1.01 4.56
N GLN A 84 14.44 1.93 3.91
CA GLN A 84 14.67 3.36 4.01
C GLN A 84 13.51 4.05 4.71
N ALA A 85 13.83 4.91 5.69
CA ALA A 85 12.86 5.70 6.42
C ALA A 85 12.83 7.14 5.91
N VAL A 86 11.64 7.65 5.64
CA VAL A 86 11.40 9.05 5.24
C VAL A 86 10.59 9.73 6.35
N GLU A 87 11.19 10.75 6.97
CA GLU A 87 10.48 11.66 7.86
C GLU A 87 10.01 12.86 7.05
N THR A 88 8.71 13.04 6.95
CA THR A 88 8.15 14.06 6.03
C THR A 88 7.95 15.40 6.68
N GLY A 89 7.76 15.44 8.00
CA GLY A 89 7.43 16.67 8.74
C GLY A 89 6.11 17.33 8.32
N ALA A 90 5.31 16.67 7.47
CA ALA A 90 4.12 17.20 6.83
C ALA A 90 2.93 16.25 6.95
N CYS A 91 1.73 16.71 6.55
CA CYS A 91 0.54 15.85 6.51
C CYS A 91 0.81 14.62 5.63
N PRO A 92 0.41 13.39 6.04
CA PRO A 92 0.71 12.17 5.29
C PRO A 92 0.23 12.23 3.83
N HIS A 93 -0.93 12.86 3.58
CA HIS A 93 -1.42 13.12 2.23
C HIS A 93 -0.43 13.88 1.35
N THR A 94 0.16 14.95 1.87
CA THR A 94 1.09 15.78 1.10
C THR A 94 2.26 14.93 0.63
N ALA A 95 2.85 14.15 1.53
CA ALA A 95 4.05 13.39 1.23
C ALA A 95 3.88 12.24 0.23
N ILE A 96 2.66 11.73 0.04
CA ILE A 96 2.39 10.61 -0.87
C ILE A 96 1.63 11.03 -2.13
N ARG A 97 1.03 12.23 -2.15
CA ARG A 97 0.18 12.70 -3.25
C ARG A 97 0.62 14.02 -3.86
N ASP A 98 0.86 15.03 -3.02
CA ASP A 98 0.97 16.41 -3.49
C ASP A 98 2.45 16.83 -3.65
N ASP A 99 3.33 16.39 -2.76
CA ASP A 99 4.79 16.53 -2.80
C ASP A 99 5.45 15.18 -2.48
N ILE A 100 5.66 14.39 -3.53
CA ILE A 100 6.21 13.03 -3.43
C ILE A 100 7.73 12.99 -3.39
N SER A 101 8.40 14.14 -3.45
CA SER A 101 9.82 14.25 -3.78
C SER A 101 10.70 13.43 -2.86
N ALA A 102 10.50 13.53 -1.53
CA ALA A 102 11.30 12.80 -0.54
C ALA A 102 11.10 11.28 -0.61
N ASN A 103 9.88 10.82 -0.90
CA ASN A 103 9.61 9.40 -1.08
C ASN A 103 10.17 8.88 -2.40
N LEU A 104 10.03 9.66 -3.48
CA LEU A 104 10.54 9.31 -4.79
C LEU A 104 12.07 9.22 -4.79
N GLU A 105 12.75 10.19 -4.17
CA GLU A 105 14.21 10.17 -3.97
C GLU A 105 14.64 8.90 -3.22
N ALA A 106 13.98 8.56 -2.11
CA ALA A 106 14.28 7.33 -1.37
C ALA A 106 14.06 6.05 -2.20
N VAL A 107 13.04 6.03 -3.05
CA VAL A 107 12.78 4.91 -3.97
C VAL A 107 13.87 4.81 -5.02
N GLU A 108 14.26 5.93 -5.64
CA GLU A 108 15.29 6.01 -6.67
C GLU A 108 16.68 5.65 -6.10
N ASP A 109 17.01 6.08 -4.89
CA ASP A 109 18.25 5.71 -4.19
C ASP A 109 18.38 4.19 -3.97
N LEU A 110 17.30 3.54 -3.51
CA LEU A 110 17.26 2.07 -3.36
C LEU A 110 17.40 1.38 -4.72
N GLU A 111 16.71 1.92 -5.72
CA GLU A 111 16.79 1.47 -7.10
C GLU A 111 18.23 1.56 -7.63
N ASP A 112 18.97 2.63 -7.39
CA ASP A 112 20.36 2.82 -7.85
C ASP A 112 21.37 1.98 -7.05
N SER A 113 21.15 1.81 -5.76
CA SER A 113 22.12 1.13 -4.87
C SER A 113 22.00 -0.39 -4.83
N ILE A 114 20.82 -0.96 -5.11
CA ILE A 114 20.53 -2.40 -4.91
C ILE A 114 20.20 -3.13 -6.21
N ALA A 115 19.99 -2.42 -7.33
CA ALA A 115 19.50 -3.01 -8.58
C ALA A 115 20.21 -4.33 -8.97
N PRO A 116 19.46 -5.34 -9.46
CA PRO A 116 18.03 -5.28 -9.77
C PRO A 116 17.10 -5.49 -8.56
N LEU A 117 16.02 -4.69 -8.51
CA LEU A 117 14.90 -4.85 -7.59
C LEU A 117 13.64 -5.23 -8.38
N ASP A 118 12.91 -6.22 -7.89
CA ASP A 118 11.63 -6.63 -8.49
C ASP A 118 10.47 -5.78 -7.96
N LEU A 119 10.53 -5.46 -6.65
CA LEU A 119 9.43 -4.84 -5.91
C LEU A 119 9.94 -3.83 -4.89
N ILE A 120 9.32 -2.66 -4.86
CA ILE A 120 9.44 -1.69 -3.77
C ILE A 120 8.08 -1.47 -3.13
N LEU A 121 8.00 -1.68 -1.82
CA LEU A 121 6.82 -1.36 -1.02
C LEU A 121 6.99 0.04 -0.42
N VAL A 122 6.02 0.91 -0.63
CA VAL A 122 6.02 2.28 -0.08
C VAL A 122 4.89 2.38 0.94
N GLU A 123 5.22 2.35 2.22
CA GLU A 123 4.24 2.53 3.30
C GLU A 123 4.03 4.01 3.60
N SER A 124 2.78 4.47 3.60
CA SER A 124 2.45 5.83 4.06
C SER A 124 2.32 5.91 5.58
N GLY A 125 2.46 7.13 6.12
CA GLY A 125 1.99 7.44 7.46
C GLY A 125 0.50 7.12 7.60
N GLY A 126 0.04 6.88 8.83
CA GLY A 126 -1.38 6.60 9.08
C GLY A 126 -2.26 7.82 8.81
N ASP A 127 -3.29 7.64 7.97
CA ASP A 127 -4.24 8.70 7.61
C ASP A 127 -5.66 8.14 7.42
N ASN A 128 -6.64 9.02 7.27
CA ASN A 128 -8.03 8.67 7.12
C ASN A 128 -8.35 8.03 5.74
N LEU A 129 -9.64 7.78 5.48
CA LEU A 129 -10.13 7.11 4.28
C LEU A 129 -9.85 7.85 2.96
N THR A 130 -9.29 9.06 3.00
CA THR A 130 -8.91 9.85 1.82
C THR A 130 -7.47 9.62 1.33
N ALA A 131 -6.68 8.78 2.00
CA ALA A 131 -5.29 8.57 1.61
C ALA A 131 -5.19 7.88 0.24
N THR A 132 -4.60 8.58 -0.73
CA THR A 132 -4.33 8.09 -2.08
C THR A 132 -2.92 8.48 -2.48
N PHE A 133 -2.23 7.58 -3.19
CA PHE A 133 -0.89 7.84 -3.69
C PHE A 133 -0.93 8.53 -5.05
N SER A 134 0.07 9.37 -5.31
CA SER A 134 0.37 9.84 -6.67
C SER A 134 0.82 8.68 -7.54
N LYS A 135 0.33 8.62 -8.79
CA LYS A 135 0.83 7.67 -9.80
C LYS A 135 2.28 7.94 -10.22
N GLY A 136 2.82 9.11 -9.91
CA GLY A 136 4.26 9.37 -10.04
C GLY A 136 5.11 8.63 -9.00
N LEU A 137 4.52 8.22 -7.87
CA LEU A 137 5.23 7.52 -6.79
C LEU A 137 5.03 6.00 -6.85
N VAL A 138 3.79 5.54 -7.08
CA VAL A 138 3.44 4.11 -7.08
C VAL A 138 2.63 3.73 -8.32
N ASP A 139 2.79 2.48 -8.76
CA ASP A 139 2.03 1.90 -9.87
C ASP A 139 0.67 1.40 -9.41
N ALA A 140 0.64 0.75 -8.25
CA ALA A 140 -0.56 0.20 -7.63
C ALA A 140 -0.65 0.56 -6.13
N GLN A 141 -1.87 0.58 -5.61
CA GLN A 141 -2.17 0.94 -4.22
C GLN A 141 -2.95 -0.16 -3.52
N ILE A 142 -2.44 -0.58 -2.37
CA ILE A 142 -3.16 -1.36 -1.35
C ILE A 142 -3.67 -0.37 -0.29
N PHE A 143 -4.94 -0.46 0.07
CA PHE A 143 -5.50 0.28 1.20
C PHE A 143 -5.91 -0.67 2.32
N VAL A 144 -5.37 -0.47 3.52
CA VAL A 144 -5.57 -1.36 4.66
C VAL A 144 -6.49 -0.69 5.66
N ILE A 145 -7.67 -1.28 5.88
CA ILE A 145 -8.55 -0.98 7.02
C ILE A 145 -8.54 -2.18 7.97
N ASP A 146 -9.07 -2.01 9.18
CA ASP A 146 -9.20 -3.12 10.12
C ASP A 146 -10.57 -3.16 10.79
N VAL A 147 -10.95 -4.36 11.18
CA VAL A 147 -12.26 -4.65 11.78
C VAL A 147 -12.47 -3.88 13.10
N ALA A 148 -11.42 -3.70 13.91
CA ALA A 148 -11.53 -2.97 15.17
C ALA A 148 -11.71 -1.45 14.98
N GLY A 149 -11.49 -0.93 13.77
CA GLY A 149 -11.81 0.46 13.41
C GLY A 149 -13.30 0.74 13.21
N GLY A 150 -14.12 -0.32 13.09
CA GLY A 150 -15.57 -0.25 12.85
C GLY A 150 -15.98 -0.90 11.53
N ASP A 151 -17.07 -1.65 11.56
CA ASP A 151 -17.63 -2.34 10.39
C ASP A 151 -18.33 -1.40 9.39
N ASP A 152 -18.55 -0.14 9.79
CA ASP A 152 -19.11 0.91 8.95
C ASP A 152 -18.08 1.57 8.02
N ILE A 153 -16.78 1.31 8.21
CA ILE A 153 -15.70 1.94 7.44
C ILE A 153 -15.87 1.74 5.92
N PRO A 154 -16.14 0.53 5.40
CA PRO A 154 -16.36 0.33 3.97
C PRO A 154 -17.47 1.25 3.44
N ARG A 155 -18.60 1.36 4.16
CA ARG A 155 -19.77 2.17 3.78
C ARG A 155 -19.49 3.68 3.74
N LYS A 156 -18.50 4.18 4.50
CA LYS A 156 -18.11 5.60 4.49
C LYS A 156 -17.52 6.04 3.13
N GLY A 157 -17.02 5.12 2.31
CA GLY A 157 -16.77 5.38 0.88
C GLY A 157 -15.65 6.37 0.56
N GLY A 158 -14.63 6.51 1.41
CA GLY A 158 -13.49 7.39 1.12
C GLY A 158 -12.64 6.90 -0.07
N PRO A 159 -11.93 7.79 -0.79
CA PRO A 159 -11.10 7.43 -1.96
C PRO A 159 -10.16 6.24 -1.75
N GLY A 160 -9.52 6.11 -0.59
CA GLY A 160 -8.67 4.95 -0.28
C GLY A 160 -9.46 3.64 -0.30
N VAL A 161 -10.73 3.66 0.13
CA VAL A 161 -11.64 2.51 0.09
C VAL A 161 -12.24 2.31 -1.30
N THR A 162 -12.57 3.35 -2.05
CA THR A 162 -13.31 3.21 -3.32
C THR A 162 -12.40 3.02 -4.54
N THR A 163 -11.17 3.53 -4.51
CA THR A 163 -10.30 3.58 -5.71
C THR A 163 -8.98 2.84 -5.58
N SER A 164 -8.63 2.27 -4.42
CA SER A 164 -7.42 1.45 -4.30
C SER A 164 -7.51 0.19 -5.15
N ASP A 165 -6.38 -0.21 -5.74
CA ASP A 165 -6.28 -1.41 -6.59
C ASP A 165 -6.53 -2.70 -5.79
N LEU A 166 -6.28 -2.68 -4.47
CA LEU A 166 -6.69 -3.71 -3.50
C LEU A 166 -7.13 -3.07 -2.17
N LEU A 167 -8.32 -3.44 -1.68
CA LEU A 167 -8.72 -3.16 -0.30
C LEU A 167 -8.43 -4.37 0.58
N VAL A 168 -7.72 -4.16 1.69
CA VAL A 168 -7.49 -5.18 2.72
C VAL A 168 -8.33 -4.84 3.94
N VAL A 169 -9.18 -5.78 4.36
CA VAL A 169 -9.90 -5.76 5.63
C VAL A 169 -9.15 -6.67 6.59
N ASN A 170 -8.31 -6.09 7.44
CA ASN A 170 -7.38 -6.79 8.32
C ASN A 170 -7.98 -7.06 9.71
N LYS A 171 -7.31 -7.92 10.48
CA LYS A 171 -7.66 -8.31 11.85
C LYS A 171 -9.04 -8.95 11.97
N THR A 172 -9.42 -9.79 11.00
CA THR A 172 -10.71 -10.48 11.01
C THR A 172 -10.91 -11.39 12.23
N ASP A 173 -9.82 -11.84 12.85
CA ASP A 173 -9.84 -12.55 14.13
C ASP A 173 -10.45 -11.74 15.27
N LEU A 174 -10.46 -10.41 15.18
CA LEU A 174 -11.02 -9.54 16.21
C LEU A 174 -12.54 -9.33 16.07
N ALA A 175 -13.16 -9.71 14.95
CA ALA A 175 -14.59 -9.44 14.70
C ALA A 175 -15.52 -9.89 15.85
N PRO A 176 -15.37 -11.10 16.43
CA PRO A 176 -16.21 -11.55 17.55
C PRO A 176 -16.02 -10.74 18.83
N HIS A 177 -14.88 -10.05 18.96
CA HIS A 177 -14.51 -9.29 20.16
C HIS A 177 -14.96 -7.82 20.11
N VAL A 178 -15.16 -7.28 18.91
CA VAL A 178 -15.59 -5.88 18.69
C VAL A 178 -17.01 -5.76 18.14
N GLY A 179 -17.68 -6.89 17.85
CA GLY A 179 -19.06 -6.93 17.40
C GLY A 179 -19.25 -6.54 15.93
N SER A 180 -18.22 -6.71 15.10
CA SER A 180 -18.25 -6.35 13.69
C SER A 180 -18.83 -7.45 12.80
N ASP A 181 -19.73 -7.09 11.88
CA ASP A 181 -20.29 -7.99 10.86
C ASP A 181 -19.38 -8.06 9.63
N LEU A 182 -18.59 -9.14 9.51
CA LEU A 182 -17.72 -9.35 8.35
C LEU A 182 -18.48 -9.48 7.03
N GLU A 183 -19.67 -10.10 7.03
CA GLU A 183 -20.48 -10.21 5.83
C GLU A 183 -21.03 -8.84 5.42
N GLY A 184 -21.43 -8.04 6.41
CA GLY A 184 -21.81 -6.64 6.23
C GLY A 184 -20.70 -5.81 5.61
N MET A 185 -19.48 -5.90 6.16
CA MET A 185 -18.31 -5.24 5.59
C MET A 185 -18.05 -5.67 4.14
N ALA A 186 -18.21 -6.96 3.82
CA ALA A 186 -18.02 -7.47 2.46
C ALA A 186 -19.06 -6.92 1.48
N ARG A 187 -20.34 -6.87 1.88
CA ARG A 187 -21.42 -6.26 1.09
C ARG A 187 -21.17 -4.77 0.87
N ASP A 188 -20.82 -4.04 1.93
CA ASP A 188 -20.58 -2.59 1.87
C ASP A 188 -19.34 -2.28 1.02
N ALA A 189 -18.27 -3.06 1.12
CA ALA A 189 -17.10 -2.93 0.26
C ALA A 189 -17.43 -3.20 -1.21
N GLY A 190 -18.18 -4.27 -1.51
CA GLY A 190 -18.62 -4.59 -2.87
C GLY A 190 -19.48 -3.48 -3.49
N ALA A 191 -20.40 -2.90 -2.72
CA ALA A 191 -21.23 -1.79 -3.17
C ALA A 191 -20.41 -0.52 -3.52
N GLN A 192 -19.33 -0.27 -2.80
CA GLN A 192 -18.47 0.90 -2.99
C GLN A 192 -17.40 0.72 -4.07
N ARG A 193 -17.02 -0.54 -4.37
CA ARG A 193 -15.84 -0.86 -5.17
C ARG A 193 -16.14 -1.57 -6.50
N GLY A 194 -17.36 -2.07 -6.70
CA GLY A 194 -17.72 -2.83 -7.89
C GLY A 194 -16.85 -4.09 -8.02
N GLU A 195 -16.09 -4.20 -9.10
CA GLU A 195 -15.23 -5.35 -9.40
C GLU A 195 -13.83 -5.29 -8.77
N LEU A 196 -13.46 -4.16 -8.14
CA LEU A 196 -12.13 -4.03 -7.53
C LEU A 196 -11.99 -5.01 -6.34
N PRO A 197 -10.85 -5.72 -6.22
CA PRO A 197 -10.69 -6.81 -5.27
C PRO A 197 -10.68 -6.32 -3.81
N VAL A 198 -11.16 -7.20 -2.93
CA VAL A 198 -11.17 -7.02 -1.48
C VAL A 198 -10.62 -8.30 -0.84
N ALA A 199 -9.65 -8.17 0.05
CA ALA A 199 -9.08 -9.29 0.80
C ALA A 199 -9.40 -9.16 2.30
N PHE A 200 -10.11 -10.15 2.84
CA PHE A 200 -10.33 -10.29 4.28
C PHE A 200 -9.19 -11.12 4.86
N THR A 201 -8.46 -10.56 5.82
CA THR A 201 -7.21 -11.16 6.31
C THR A 201 -7.10 -11.08 7.83
N SER A 202 -6.39 -12.05 8.40
CA SER A 202 -5.87 -11.99 9.75
C SER A 202 -4.41 -12.41 9.69
N LEU A 203 -3.49 -11.46 9.89
CA LEU A 203 -2.04 -11.74 9.86
C LEU A 203 -1.58 -12.66 11.00
N LYS A 204 -2.44 -12.95 11.99
CA LYS A 204 -2.17 -13.94 13.04
C LYS A 204 -2.50 -15.37 12.63
N SER A 205 -3.28 -15.53 11.57
CA SER A 205 -3.62 -16.85 11.03
C SER A 205 -2.47 -17.38 10.18
N GLU A 206 -2.34 -18.70 10.13
CA GLU A 206 -1.48 -19.36 9.15
C GLU A 206 -1.87 -18.89 7.74
N ASP A 207 -0.88 -18.55 6.93
CA ASP A 207 -1.06 -17.98 5.58
C ASP A 207 -1.95 -16.73 5.51
N GLY A 208 -2.10 -15.98 6.61
CA GLY A 208 -2.99 -14.82 6.69
C GLY A 208 -2.71 -13.70 5.67
N VAL A 209 -1.45 -13.57 5.22
CA VAL A 209 -1.04 -12.60 4.19
C VAL A 209 -1.17 -13.13 2.76
N LYS A 210 -1.40 -14.43 2.58
CA LYS A 210 -1.39 -15.10 1.27
C LYS A 210 -2.31 -14.43 0.24
N PRO A 211 -3.55 -14.00 0.55
CA PRO A 211 -4.39 -13.31 -0.43
C PRO A 211 -3.75 -12.02 -0.98
N VAL A 212 -3.02 -11.29 -0.12
CA VAL A 212 -2.32 -10.06 -0.51
C VAL A 212 -1.06 -10.40 -1.30
N ALA A 213 -0.30 -11.41 -0.86
CA ALA A 213 0.90 -11.87 -1.57
C ALA A 213 0.58 -12.39 -2.98
N ASP A 214 -0.51 -13.15 -3.15
CA ASP A 214 -0.95 -13.64 -4.46
C ASP A 214 -1.38 -12.50 -5.38
N TRP A 215 -2.04 -11.47 -4.84
CA TRP A 215 -2.36 -10.27 -5.59
C TRP A 215 -1.10 -9.52 -6.04
N VAL A 216 -0.09 -9.37 -5.16
CA VAL A 216 1.21 -8.77 -5.49
C VAL A 216 1.92 -9.56 -6.61
N ARG A 217 1.92 -10.90 -6.55
CA ARG A 217 2.47 -11.73 -7.63
C ARG A 217 1.75 -11.49 -8.96
N GLY A 218 0.43 -11.34 -8.93
CA GLY A 218 -0.37 -11.00 -10.10
C GLY A 218 0.00 -9.64 -10.70
N GLN A 219 0.18 -8.61 -9.85
CA GLN A 219 0.64 -7.30 -10.29
C GLN A 219 2.05 -7.38 -10.90
N LEU A 220 2.95 -8.13 -10.28
CA LEU A 220 4.31 -8.31 -10.79
C LEU A 220 4.35 -9.04 -12.13
N ALA A 221 3.52 -10.07 -12.31
CA ALA A 221 3.40 -10.78 -13.59
C ALA A 221 2.88 -9.85 -14.70
N ALA A 222 1.89 -9.00 -14.39
CA ALA A 222 1.40 -7.99 -15.34
C ALA A 222 2.46 -6.90 -15.61
N TRP A 223 3.22 -6.51 -14.58
CA TRP A 223 4.29 -5.53 -14.67
C TRP A 223 5.49 -6.02 -15.48
N THR A 224 5.72 -7.33 -15.60
CA THR A 224 6.88 -7.93 -16.27
C THR A 224 6.58 -8.52 -17.66
N ALA A 225 5.29 -8.66 -18.01
CA ALA A 225 4.84 -8.94 -19.37
C ALA A 225 5.28 -7.87 -20.38
#